data_AF-A0A8X6RCP9-F1
#
_entry.id   AF-A0A8X6RCP9-F1
#
_cell.length_a   1.000
_cell.length_b   1.000
_cell.length_c   1.000
_cell.angle_alpha   90.00
_cell.angle_beta   90.00
_cell.angle_gamma   90.00
#
_symmetry.space_group_name_H-M   'P 1'
#
loop_
_entity.id
_entity.type
_entity.pdbx_description
1 polymer ?
#
loop_
_entity_poly.entity_id
_entity_poly.type
_entity_poly.pdbx_seq_one_letter_code
_entity_poly.pdbx_strand_id
1 'polypeptide(L)'
;MCNTDNTTTQTSTLSDEIINLAHEFGGDCFNTFSHDDIDELLVDDALSDNDIIDLTLDLTVDRVVRLKGDNDEEEKSTPLTGKLIQGLQLCSKLENHFLINDPNSERASKLQRELHVWIS
;
A
#
# COMPACT_ATOMS: atom_id res chain seq x y z
N MET A 1 -31.69 2.90 -1.71
CA MET A 1 -31.21 3.83 -0.66
C MET A 1 -29.86 3.30 -0.22
N CYS A 2 -28.78 3.95 -0.65
CA CYS A 2 -27.41 3.49 -0.42
C CYS A 2 -26.96 3.90 0.99
N ASN A 3 -26.26 2.99 1.68
CA ASN A 3 -25.67 3.15 3.01
C ASN A 3 -24.48 4.13 3.00
N THR A 4 -24.69 5.38 2.62
CA THR A 4 -23.63 6.41 2.64
C THR A 4 -23.15 6.70 4.06
N ASP A 5 -24.04 6.57 5.05
CA ASP A 5 -23.75 7.01 6.42
C ASP A 5 -22.73 6.11 7.14
N ASN A 6 -22.69 4.82 6.82
CA ASN A 6 -21.76 3.87 7.46
C ASN A 6 -20.33 4.01 6.89
N THR A 7 -20.22 4.22 5.58
CA THR A 7 -18.92 4.39 4.91
C THR A 7 -18.24 5.69 5.32
N THR A 8 -18.97 6.81 5.39
CA THR A 8 -18.42 8.11 5.80
C THR A 8 -17.95 8.11 7.26
N THR A 9 -18.66 7.38 8.12
CA THR A 9 -18.28 7.26 9.54
C THR A 9 -17.01 6.43 9.70
N GLN A 10 -16.85 5.34 8.93
CA GLN A 10 -15.66 4.48 8.98
C GLN A 10 -14.41 5.18 8.45
N THR A 11 -14.53 5.93 7.35
CA THR A 11 -13.39 6.68 6.77
C THR A 11 -12.93 7.81 7.68
N SER A 12 -13.86 8.45 8.39
CA SER A 12 -13.52 9.46 9.41
C SER A 12 -12.74 8.84 10.57
N THR A 13 -13.19 7.70 11.10
CA THR A 13 -12.49 7.04 12.23
C THR A 13 -11.10 6.54 11.86
N LEU A 14 -10.89 6.07 10.63
CA LEU A 14 -9.57 5.64 10.13
C LEU A 14 -8.62 6.83 9.95
N SER A 15 -9.12 7.95 9.43
CA SER A 15 -8.31 9.17 9.28
C SER A 15 -7.85 9.72 10.63
N ASP A 16 -8.73 9.70 11.64
CA ASP A 16 -8.37 10.06 13.01
C ASP A 16 -7.24 9.17 13.58
N GLU A 17 -7.31 7.85 13.37
CA GLU A 17 -6.27 6.92 13.82
C GLU A 17 -4.93 7.18 13.13
N ILE A 18 -4.92 7.47 11.84
CA ILE A 18 -3.72 7.78 11.06
C ILE A 18 -3.07 9.07 11.55
N ILE A 19 -3.85 10.13 11.77
CA ILE A 19 -3.33 11.40 12.29
C ILE A 19 -2.74 11.22 13.68
N ASN A 20 -3.42 10.47 14.56
CA ASN A 20 -2.91 10.20 15.90
C ASN A 20 -1.60 9.42 15.87
N LEU A 21 -1.47 8.42 15.00
CA LEU A 21 -0.21 7.69 14.80
C LEU A 21 0.89 8.60 14.23
N ALA A 22 0.55 9.46 13.27
CA ALA A 22 1.50 10.42 12.70
C ALA A 22 2.01 11.40 13.77
N HIS A 23 1.14 11.85 14.67
CA HIS A 23 1.51 12.69 15.81
C HIS A 23 2.37 11.96 16.84
N GLU A 24 2.05 10.70 17.14
CA GLU A 24 2.76 9.92 18.15
C GLU A 24 4.17 9.51 17.69
N PHE A 25 4.32 9.13 16.42
CA PHE A 25 5.57 8.54 15.90
C PHE A 25 6.36 9.44 14.96
N GLY A 26 5.70 10.41 14.31
CA GLY A 26 6.32 11.25 13.28
C GLY A 26 7.27 12.33 13.83
N GLY A 27 7.20 12.63 15.12
CA GLY A 27 7.99 13.70 15.74
C GLY A 27 7.59 15.10 15.24
N ASP A 28 8.45 16.09 15.49
CA ASP A 28 8.17 17.54 15.34
C ASP A 28 7.67 18.00 13.94
N CYS A 29 7.82 17.16 12.91
CA CYS A 29 7.35 17.45 11.55
C CYS A 29 5.89 17.08 11.30
N PHE A 30 5.28 16.25 12.15
CA PHE A 30 3.92 15.73 11.92
C PHE A 30 2.87 16.36 12.83
N ASN A 31 3.23 17.15 13.82
CA ASN A 31 2.31 17.82 14.77
C ASN A 31 1.34 18.81 14.12
N THR A 32 1.54 19.13 12.84
CA THR A 32 0.61 19.92 12.04
C THR A 32 -0.15 19.09 11.02
N PHE A 33 0.05 17.77 10.99
CA PHE A 33 -0.60 16.84 10.08
C PHE A 33 -2.08 16.73 10.43
N SER A 34 -2.92 16.87 9.42
CA SER A 34 -4.34 17.09 9.57
C SER A 34 -5.15 16.30 8.54
N HIS A 35 -6.48 16.37 8.65
CA HIS A 35 -7.36 15.78 7.66
C HIS A 35 -7.19 16.41 6.28
N ASP A 36 -6.84 17.70 6.21
CA ASP A 36 -6.61 18.37 4.93
C ASP A 36 -5.40 17.77 4.20
N ASP A 37 -4.37 17.35 4.93
CA ASP A 37 -3.19 16.69 4.37
C ASP A 37 -3.52 15.26 3.88
N ILE A 38 -4.41 14.55 4.60
CA ILE A 38 -4.92 13.24 4.17
C ILE A 38 -5.77 13.40 2.91
N ASP A 39 -6.66 14.37 2.88
CA ASP A 39 -7.50 14.64 1.71
C ASP A 39 -6.63 15.03 0.50
N GLU A 40 -5.58 15.84 0.69
CA GLU A 40 -4.61 16.16 -0.37
C GLU A 40 -3.90 14.91 -0.90
N LEU A 41 -3.48 14.00 -0.02
CA LEU A 41 -2.87 12.72 -0.41
C LEU A 41 -3.84 11.80 -1.18
N LEU A 42 -5.12 11.79 -0.80
CA LEU A 42 -6.14 10.92 -1.41
C LEU A 42 -6.68 11.47 -2.74
N VAL A 43 -6.61 12.79 -2.96
CA VAL A 43 -7.03 13.42 -4.21
C VAL A 43 -6.19 12.94 -5.40
N ASP A 44 -4.91 12.61 -5.19
CA ASP A 44 -4.02 12.11 -6.24
C ASP A 44 -4.27 10.62 -6.62
N ASP A 45 -4.94 9.85 -5.75
CA ASP A 45 -5.17 8.40 -5.90
C ASP A 45 -6.64 8.04 -6.23
N ALA A 46 -7.48 9.02 -6.58
CA ALA A 46 -8.86 8.79 -6.96
C ALA A 46 -8.94 8.02 -8.31
N LEU A 47 -9.16 6.70 -8.22
CA LEU A 47 -9.36 5.84 -9.39
C LEU A 47 -10.64 6.24 -10.13
N SER A 48 -10.54 6.42 -11.45
CA SER A 48 -11.72 6.60 -12.28
C SER A 48 -12.48 5.28 -12.43
N ASP A 49 -13.76 5.36 -12.81
CA ASP A 49 -14.57 4.16 -13.10
C ASP A 49 -13.89 3.24 -14.13
N ASN A 50 -13.16 3.82 -15.09
CA ASN A 50 -12.40 3.04 -16.08
C ASN A 50 -11.19 2.35 -15.45
N ASP A 51 -10.48 3.00 -14.52
CA ASP A 51 -9.37 2.39 -13.80
C ASP A 51 -9.85 1.24 -12.90
N ILE A 52 -11.06 1.37 -12.33
CA ILE A 52 -11.72 0.31 -11.56
C ILE A 52 -12.12 -0.87 -12.46
N ILE A 53 -12.66 -0.59 -13.64
CA ILE A 53 -13.03 -1.61 -14.64
C ILE A 53 -11.78 -2.35 -15.11
N ASP A 54 -10.72 -1.63 -15.45
CA ASP A 54 -9.44 -2.21 -15.89
C ASP A 54 -8.81 -3.03 -14.77
N LEU A 55 -8.86 -2.57 -13.51
CA LEU A 55 -8.41 -3.34 -12.34
C LEU A 55 -9.22 -4.65 -12.16
N THR A 56 -10.54 -4.59 -12.38
CA THR A 56 -11.42 -5.76 -12.27
C THR A 56 -11.15 -6.75 -13.41
N LEU A 57 -10.85 -6.24 -14.60
CA LEU A 57 -10.53 -7.04 -15.77
C LEU A 57 -9.16 -7.70 -15.62
N ASP A 58 -8.15 -6.97 -15.16
CA ASP A 58 -6.81 -7.51 -14.90
C ASP A 58 -6.84 -8.60 -13.82
N LEU A 59 -7.59 -8.40 -12.73
CA LEU A 59 -7.76 -9.44 -11.69
C LEU A 59 -8.48 -10.70 -12.20
N THR A 60 -9.42 -10.56 -13.14
CA THR A 60 -10.13 -11.71 -13.72
C THR A 60 -9.32 -12.41 -14.81
N VAL A 61 -8.56 -11.67 -15.63
CA VAL A 61 -7.66 -12.22 -16.64
C VAL A 61 -6.49 -12.94 -15.98
N ASP A 62 -5.88 -12.36 -14.94
CA ASP A 62 -4.74 -12.97 -14.24
C ASP A 62 -5.16 -14.26 -13.50
N ARG A 63 -6.40 -14.31 -12.99
CA ARG A 63 -6.98 -15.55 -12.42
C ARG A 63 -7.26 -16.63 -13.47
N VAL A 64 -7.55 -16.24 -14.72
CA VAL A 64 -7.78 -17.17 -15.85
C VAL A 64 -6.47 -17.61 -16.50
N VAL A 65 -5.47 -16.74 -16.57
CA VAL A 65 -4.15 -17.00 -17.17
C VAL A 65 -3.29 -17.89 -16.28
N ARG A 66 -3.29 -17.68 -14.94
CA ARG A 66 -2.56 -18.55 -13.99
C ARG A 66 -3.09 -19.99 -13.93
N LEU A 67 -4.27 -20.25 -14.48
CA LEU A 67 -4.82 -21.60 -14.63
C LEU A 67 -4.43 -22.30 -15.93
N LYS A 68 -3.80 -21.61 -16.91
CA LYS A 68 -3.72 -22.14 -18.28
C LYS A 68 -2.39 -22.07 -19.04
N GLY A 69 -1.33 -21.44 -18.57
CA GLY A 69 -0.14 -21.34 -19.43
C GLY A 69 1.17 -21.15 -18.71
N ASP A 70 1.90 -22.24 -18.55
CA ASP A 70 3.35 -22.26 -18.58
C ASP A 70 3.78 -21.90 -20.01
N ASN A 71 4.09 -20.63 -20.31
CA ASN A 71 4.91 -20.27 -21.46
C ASN A 71 5.47 -18.85 -21.37
N ASP A 72 6.79 -18.76 -21.56
CA ASP A 72 7.62 -17.56 -21.73
C ASP A 72 7.07 -16.61 -22.80
N GLU A 73 6.29 -15.59 -22.42
CA GLU A 73 6.20 -14.36 -23.21
C GLU A 73 6.48 -13.15 -22.31
N GLU A 74 7.41 -12.33 -22.79
CA GLU A 74 7.90 -11.08 -22.18
C GLU A 74 6.70 -10.21 -21.79
N GLU A 75 6.34 -10.30 -20.51
CA GLU A 75 5.21 -9.62 -19.91
C GLU A 75 5.41 -8.12 -20.12
N LYS A 76 4.58 -7.50 -20.98
CA LYS A 76 4.53 -6.05 -21.08
C LYS A 76 4.07 -5.52 -19.74
N SER A 77 5.05 -5.20 -18.89
CA SER A 77 4.85 -4.66 -17.57
C SER A 77 3.92 -3.46 -17.68
N THR A 78 2.70 -3.58 -17.17
CA THR A 78 1.80 -2.44 -17.07
C THR A 78 2.44 -1.42 -16.12
N PRO A 79 2.09 -0.13 -16.20
CA PRO A 79 2.62 0.87 -15.26
C PRO A 79 2.42 0.46 -13.78
N LEU A 80 1.37 -0.31 -13.49
CA LEU A 80 1.11 -0.90 -12.17
C LEU A 80 2.09 -2.03 -11.83
N THR A 81 2.35 -2.96 -12.76
CA THR A 81 3.40 -3.99 -12.57
C THR A 81 4.76 -3.35 -12.31
N GLY A 82 5.08 -2.26 -13.02
CA GLY A 82 6.30 -1.48 -12.80
C GLY A 82 6.36 -0.82 -11.42
N LYS A 83 5.27 -0.18 -10.97
CA LYS A 83 5.18 0.42 -9.62
C LYS A 83 5.20 -0.64 -8.51
N LEU A 84 4.56 -1.78 -8.70
CA LEU A 84 4.56 -2.90 -7.76
C LEU A 84 5.98 -3.49 -7.61
N ILE A 85 6.69 -3.71 -8.72
CA ILE A 85 8.09 -4.15 -8.70
C ILE A 85 8.97 -3.13 -7.99
N GLN A 86 8.78 -1.82 -8.24
CA GLN A 86 9.52 -0.77 -7.54
C GLN A 86 9.22 -0.76 -6.04
N GLY A 87 7.95 -0.93 -5.64
CA GLY A 87 7.55 -1.04 -4.24
C GLY A 87 8.19 -2.23 -3.55
N LEU A 88 8.18 -3.41 -4.18
CA LEU A 88 8.83 -4.62 -3.66
C LEU A 88 10.35 -4.43 -3.51
N GLN A 89 11.00 -3.79 -4.48
CA GLN A 89 12.41 -3.45 -4.40
C GLN A 89 12.71 -2.45 -3.26
N LEU A 90 11.81 -1.50 -3.01
CA LEU A 90 11.94 -0.54 -1.92
C LEU A 90 11.79 -1.23 -0.55
N CYS A 91 10.79 -2.10 -0.40
CA CYS A 91 10.58 -2.91 0.80
C CYS A 91 11.81 -3.78 1.11
N SER A 92 12.39 -4.43 0.09
CA SER A 92 13.61 -5.23 0.27
C SER A 92 14.83 -4.39 0.69
N LYS A 93 14.99 -3.18 0.13
CA LYS A 93 16.05 -2.25 0.56
C LYS A 93 15.86 -1.80 2.00
N LEU A 94 14.61 -1.50 2.38
CA LEU A 94 14.27 -1.06 3.72
C LEU A 94 14.52 -2.16 4.75
N GLU A 95 14.11 -3.39 4.45
CA GLU A 95 14.37 -4.59 5.26
C GLU A 95 15.87 -4.78 5.50
N ASN A 96 16.68 -4.75 4.44
CA ASN A 96 18.13 -4.88 4.53
C ASN A 96 18.77 -3.76 5.35
N HIS A 97 18.28 -2.52 5.21
CA HIS A 97 18.79 -1.39 5.97
C HIS A 97 18.58 -1.58 7.48
N PHE A 98 17.39 -2.01 7.91
CA PHE A 98 17.13 -2.27 9.33
C PHE A 98 17.92 -3.49 9.85
N LEU A 99 18.08 -4.54 9.05
CA LEU A 99 18.87 -5.70 9.45
C LEU A 99 20.34 -5.34 9.76
N ILE A 100 20.92 -4.42 8.97
CA ILE A 100 22.34 -4.05 9.09
C ILE A 100 22.55 -2.94 10.12
N ASN A 101 21.66 -1.95 10.15
CA ASN A 101 21.88 -0.70 10.88
C ASN A 101 21.08 -0.58 12.18
N ASP A 102 20.08 -1.43 12.44
CA ASP A 102 19.33 -1.38 13.69
C ASP A 102 20.18 -1.96 14.85
N PRO A 103 20.56 -1.16 15.85
CA PRO A 103 21.29 -1.66 17.02
C PRO A 103 20.45 -2.63 17.87
N ASN A 104 19.13 -2.70 17.65
CA ASN A 104 18.20 -3.64 18.27
C ASN A 104 17.80 -4.72 17.26
N SER A 105 18.49 -5.85 17.33
CA SER A 105 18.26 -7.01 16.45
C SER A 105 16.87 -7.63 16.60
N GLU A 106 16.24 -7.51 17.77
CA GLU A 106 14.89 -8.02 18.02
C GLU A 106 13.84 -7.17 17.29
N ARG A 107 14.01 -5.86 17.29
CA ARG A 107 13.16 -4.93 16.54
C ARG A 107 13.29 -5.13 15.03
N ALA A 108 14.50 -5.25 14.51
CA ALA A 108 14.73 -5.53 13.09
C ALA A 108 14.10 -6.87 12.66
N SER A 109 14.26 -7.92 13.46
CA SER A 109 13.67 -9.24 13.20
C SER A 109 12.13 -9.21 13.25
N LYS A 110 11.54 -8.38 14.14
CA LYS A 110 10.09 -8.19 14.20
C LYS A 110 9.57 -7.50 12.94
N LEU A 111 10.21 -6.41 12.52
CA LEU A 111 9.86 -5.70 11.29
C LEU A 111 9.98 -6.60 10.05
N GLN A 112 11.05 -7.37 9.96
CA GLN A 112 11.24 -8.34 8.87
C GLN A 112 10.09 -9.34 8.79
N ARG A 113 9.70 -9.94 9.92
CA ARG A 113 8.59 -10.89 9.97
C ARG A 113 7.26 -10.24 9.57
N GLU A 114 7.02 -9.01 10.03
CA GLU A 114 5.80 -8.27 9.69
C GLU A 114 5.77 -7.94 8.19
N LEU A 115 6.85 -7.42 7.61
CA LEU A 115 6.95 -7.18 6.17
C LEU A 115 6.74 -8.45 5.33
N HIS A 116 7.27 -9.58 5.78
CA HIS A 116 7.11 -10.85 5.07
C HIS A 116 5.65 -11.33 5.02
N VAL A 117 4.85 -11.01 6.05
CA VAL A 117 3.41 -11.30 6.09
C VAL A 117 2.64 -10.49 5.04
N TRP A 118 3.09 -9.28 4.72
CA TRP A 118 2.46 -8.42 3.73
C TRP A 118 2.92 -8.68 2.29
N ILE A 119 4.06 -9.35 2.12
CA ILE A 119 4.69 -9.62 0.81
C ILE A 119 4.42 -11.06 0.33
N SER A 120 4.03 -11.99 1.21
CA SER A 120 3.67 -13.39 0.88
C SER A 120 2.20 -13.56 0.52
#